data_AF-A0A9X1K8U7-F1
#
_entry.id   AF-A0A9X1K8U7-F1
#
_cell.length_a   1.000
_cell.length_b   1.000
_cell.length_c   1.000
_cell.angle_alpha   90.00
_cell.angle_beta   90.00
_cell.angle_gamma   90.00
#
_symmetry.space_group_name_H-M   'P 1'
#
loop_
_entity.id
_entity.type
_entity.pdbx_description
1 polymer ?
#
loop_
_entity_poly.entity_id
_entity_poly.type
_entity_poly.pdbx_seq_one_letter_code
_entity_poly.pdbx_strand_id
1 'polypeptide(L)'
;MAETQHRMVLSTTEPNNGINLVRIRQGDALTQKFVVEVVEHGKLKTFDGLVPFFINTTKFGENQPVEQKVQEYSPGQARLVYTLSEPDWQWGGENIAHFSFRSLNGDGTWSEQFSTQDFTYRVISGISRSQLRDSGYVWTFEDLLRKFKDYMDQGKNDWEQWLEDNREILENIDPGGTIINILNEAKGDYDSLADRLEDMQNKKLPVPSSIRQITDGEYPVPSNFDEVISKINDKLFNIAFITDTHVDGMGKDSAFATGDSTTNSRRWSTLARFKEMTKYCDVTVYGGDNCDCNSGRTGEFNIGVRDFGRTHSMAIQKRFANFAGAWKEDVIVCRGNHDTGKIPYAWMGHTPETCLNSTDMHKIYNGTYGGRLFQDKGIAIYRIDTDDYSDELDSNGQYKEFSGHTKDGEVGKIGAEQLKDFGTFLMNLDRSYHVLLVGHIPLDESATGVWNTTALRTLIDGFRQGVSVTIDYDSLSGEPSKIVTGNEVFDFSTKGPGIIIAYVCGHEHWETVKNFGALKMILGTCAFTKDTNVDFEAFYQLSIDKVARTLIMNGVGRGTKRSFSY
;
A
#
# COMPACT_ATOMS: atom_id res chain seq x y z
N MET A 1 -37.27 16.35 -5.64
CA MET A 1 -37.97 16.04 -6.90
C MET A 1 -39.44 15.80 -6.58
N ALA A 2 -40.37 16.16 -7.46
CA ALA A 2 -41.80 15.95 -7.21
C ALA A 2 -42.15 14.46 -7.40
N GLU A 3 -42.78 13.85 -6.40
CA GLU A 3 -43.26 12.47 -6.45
C GLU A 3 -44.62 12.41 -7.14
N THR A 4 -44.76 11.55 -8.14
CA THR A 4 -46.01 11.29 -8.87
C THR A 4 -46.61 9.98 -8.37
N GLN A 5 -47.83 10.06 -7.81
CA GLN A 5 -48.57 8.91 -7.31
C GLN A 5 -49.76 8.59 -8.21
N HIS A 6 -49.79 7.37 -8.73
CA HIS A 6 -50.92 6.81 -9.48
C HIS A 6 -51.77 5.96 -8.56
N ARG A 7 -52.92 6.50 -8.15
CA ARG A 7 -53.85 5.80 -7.25
C ARG A 7 -54.75 4.88 -8.05
N MET A 8 -54.83 3.61 -7.63
CA MET A 8 -55.63 2.59 -8.30
C MET A 8 -56.27 1.63 -7.30
N VAL A 9 -57.44 1.12 -7.67
CA VAL A 9 -58.14 0.05 -6.94
C VAL A 9 -58.10 -1.18 -7.85
N LEU A 10 -57.42 -2.23 -7.40
CA LEU A 10 -57.22 -3.45 -8.18
C LEU A 10 -58.02 -4.60 -7.58
N SER A 11 -58.85 -5.24 -8.41
CA SER A 11 -59.67 -6.36 -8.02
C SER A 11 -58.99 -7.70 -8.27
N THR A 12 -59.21 -8.69 -7.41
CA THR A 12 -58.84 -10.10 -7.64
C THR A 12 -59.89 -10.84 -8.47
N THR A 13 -61.14 -10.36 -8.50
CA THR A 13 -62.28 -11.07 -9.11
C THR A 13 -62.89 -10.36 -10.31
N GLU A 14 -62.73 -9.04 -10.41
CA GLU A 14 -63.32 -8.22 -11.47
C GLU A 14 -62.23 -7.68 -12.42
N PRO A 15 -62.50 -7.55 -13.72
CA PRO A 15 -61.55 -6.95 -14.66
C PRO A 15 -61.20 -5.50 -14.29
N ASN A 16 -59.92 -5.18 -14.30
CA ASN A 16 -59.40 -3.86 -13.93
C ASN A 16 -59.46 -2.82 -15.08
N ASN A 17 -60.57 -2.84 -15.85
CA ASN A 17 -60.75 -2.05 -17.07
C ASN A 17 -61.13 -0.57 -16.80
N GLY A 18 -61.49 -0.23 -15.57
CA GLY A 18 -61.95 1.11 -15.17
C GLY A 18 -60.86 2.02 -14.60
N ILE A 19 -59.58 1.61 -14.68
CA ILE A 19 -58.46 2.38 -14.14
C ILE A 19 -58.15 3.54 -15.08
N ASN A 20 -57.93 4.74 -14.51
CA ASN A 20 -57.50 5.90 -15.28
C ASN A 20 -56.19 5.60 -16.02
N LEU A 21 -56.03 6.14 -17.23
CA LEU A 21 -54.85 5.93 -18.06
C LEU A 21 -53.56 6.33 -17.31
N VAL A 22 -52.81 5.33 -16.85
CA VAL A 22 -51.50 5.51 -16.19
C VAL A 22 -50.42 5.69 -17.24
N ARG A 23 -49.71 6.82 -17.22
CA ARG A 23 -48.60 7.12 -18.14
C ARG A 23 -47.30 7.28 -17.38
N ILE A 24 -46.32 6.42 -17.68
CA ILE A 24 -44.99 6.40 -17.06
C ILE A 24 -43.96 6.84 -18.10
N ARG A 25 -43.05 7.75 -17.74
CA ARG A 25 -42.00 8.20 -18.65
C ARG A 25 -40.74 7.36 -18.46
N GLN A 26 -40.19 6.85 -19.56
CA GLN A 26 -38.90 6.15 -19.57
C GLN A 26 -37.80 7.08 -19.02
N GLY A 27 -36.96 6.58 -18.10
CA GLY A 27 -35.88 7.36 -17.48
C GLY A 27 -36.26 8.18 -16.25
N ASP A 28 -37.53 8.18 -15.84
CA ASP A 28 -38.02 8.90 -14.65
C ASP A 28 -37.86 8.03 -13.40
N ALA A 29 -36.60 7.79 -13.00
CA ALA A 29 -36.25 6.90 -11.90
C ALA A 29 -36.65 7.51 -10.53
N LEU A 30 -37.28 6.70 -9.68
CA LEU A 30 -37.59 6.99 -8.27
C LEU A 30 -38.64 8.10 -8.00
N THR A 31 -39.41 8.51 -9.01
CA THR A 31 -40.46 9.54 -8.84
C THR A 31 -41.87 9.00 -9.08
N GLN A 32 -42.04 7.83 -9.70
CA GLN A 32 -43.35 7.28 -10.09
C GLN A 32 -43.74 6.11 -9.17
N LYS A 33 -44.90 6.21 -8.51
CA LYS A 33 -45.41 5.17 -7.61
C LYS A 33 -46.83 4.73 -7.95
N PHE A 34 -47.11 3.44 -7.87
CA PHE A 34 -48.46 2.87 -7.83
C PHE A 34 -48.92 2.79 -6.39
N VAL A 35 -50.01 3.48 -6.06
CA VAL A 35 -50.66 3.41 -4.75
C VAL A 35 -51.94 2.61 -4.92
N VAL A 36 -51.93 1.37 -4.43
CA VAL A 36 -52.90 0.35 -4.76
C VAL A 36 -53.75 -0.01 -3.55
N GLU A 37 -55.07 -0.05 -3.73
CA GLU A 37 -56.01 -0.74 -2.83
C GLU A 37 -56.45 -2.06 -3.46
N VAL A 38 -56.35 -3.16 -2.71
CA VAL A 38 -56.70 -4.50 -3.19
C VAL A 38 -58.13 -4.83 -2.77
N VAL A 39 -58.95 -5.24 -3.72
CA VAL A 39 -60.36 -5.62 -3.47
C VAL A 39 -60.70 -7.01 -4.01
N GLU A 40 -61.65 -7.67 -3.37
CA GLU A 40 -62.24 -8.94 -3.78
C GLU A 40 -63.76 -8.80 -3.65
N HIS A 41 -64.50 -9.06 -4.73
CA HIS A 41 -65.95 -8.85 -4.79
C HIS A 41 -66.40 -7.45 -4.30
N GLY A 42 -65.62 -6.41 -4.63
CA GLY A 42 -65.91 -5.01 -4.27
C GLY A 42 -65.63 -4.64 -2.81
N LYS A 43 -65.01 -5.52 -2.01
CA LYS A 43 -64.60 -5.26 -0.62
C LYS A 43 -63.08 -5.30 -0.49
N LEU A 44 -62.51 -4.53 0.45
CA LEU A 44 -61.08 -4.57 0.73
C LEU A 44 -60.62 -5.99 1.10
N LYS A 45 -59.55 -6.46 0.46
CA LYS A 45 -58.95 -7.77 0.66
C LYS A 45 -57.61 -7.62 1.40
N THR A 46 -57.59 -7.94 2.68
CA THR A 46 -56.33 -7.99 3.44
C THR A 46 -55.49 -9.19 3.03
N PHE A 47 -54.18 -9.11 3.26
CA PHE A 47 -53.22 -10.13 2.84
C PHE A 47 -52.14 -10.37 3.91
N ASP A 48 -52.57 -10.42 5.17
CA ASP A 48 -51.68 -10.62 6.32
C ASP A 48 -50.86 -11.91 6.16
N GLY A 49 -49.55 -11.81 6.42
CA GLY A 49 -48.59 -12.91 6.25
C GLY A 49 -48.14 -13.17 4.81
N LEU A 50 -48.65 -12.42 3.82
CA LEU A 50 -48.26 -12.55 2.42
C LEU A 50 -47.40 -11.36 1.95
N VAL A 51 -46.50 -11.66 1.02
CA VAL A 51 -45.62 -10.68 0.40
C VAL A 51 -46.12 -10.38 -1.01
N PRO A 52 -46.39 -9.11 -1.35
CA PRO A 52 -46.76 -8.73 -2.71
C PRO A 52 -45.54 -8.64 -3.64
N PHE A 53 -45.74 -9.07 -4.88
CA PHE A 53 -44.81 -8.99 -5.99
C PHE A 53 -45.51 -8.31 -7.17
N PHE A 54 -44.84 -7.33 -7.77
CA PHE A 54 -45.24 -6.75 -9.04
C PHE A 54 -44.75 -7.65 -10.18
N ILE A 55 -45.66 -8.04 -11.07
CA ILE A 55 -45.39 -8.91 -12.22
C ILE A 55 -45.81 -8.19 -13.49
N ASN A 56 -44.87 -7.94 -14.41
CA ASN A 56 -45.18 -7.47 -15.76
C ASN A 56 -44.99 -8.63 -16.76
N THR A 57 -46.08 -8.96 -17.46
CA THR A 57 -46.19 -10.10 -18.38
C THR A 57 -46.14 -9.70 -19.86
N THR A 58 -45.95 -8.41 -20.17
CA THR A 58 -45.97 -7.84 -21.53
C THR A 58 -45.10 -8.61 -22.53
N LYS A 59 -43.94 -9.09 -22.07
CA LYS A 59 -42.95 -9.83 -22.87
C LYS A 59 -42.75 -11.27 -22.39
N PHE A 60 -43.76 -11.84 -21.73
CA PHE A 60 -43.69 -13.22 -21.23
C PHE A 60 -43.46 -14.24 -22.35
N GLY A 61 -44.10 -14.08 -23.51
CA GLY A 61 -43.91 -14.93 -24.69
C GLY A 61 -42.52 -14.83 -25.34
N GLU A 62 -41.74 -13.81 -25.00
CA GLU A 62 -40.35 -13.61 -25.40
C GLU A 62 -39.36 -14.05 -24.29
N ASN A 63 -39.87 -14.69 -23.23
CA ASN A 63 -39.12 -15.13 -22.05
C ASN A 63 -38.46 -13.98 -21.25
N GLN A 64 -39.08 -12.80 -21.26
CA GLN A 64 -38.59 -11.60 -20.55
C GLN A 64 -39.61 -11.02 -19.55
N PRO A 65 -40.07 -11.80 -18.55
CA PRO A 65 -40.92 -11.26 -17.50
C PRO A 65 -40.13 -10.28 -16.61
N VAL A 66 -40.86 -9.35 -15.99
CA VAL A 66 -40.34 -8.54 -14.89
C VAL A 66 -41.07 -8.95 -13.63
N GLU A 67 -40.30 -9.33 -12.60
CA GLU A 67 -40.83 -9.70 -11.29
C GLU A 67 -40.05 -8.92 -10.23
N GLN A 68 -40.76 -8.15 -9.41
CA GLN A 68 -40.17 -7.33 -8.35
C GLN A 68 -40.96 -7.42 -7.05
N LYS A 69 -40.25 -7.59 -5.94
CA LYS A 69 -40.85 -7.54 -4.60
C LYS A 69 -41.31 -6.11 -4.28
N VAL A 70 -42.53 -5.97 -3.78
CA VAL A 70 -43.06 -4.68 -3.32
C VAL A 70 -42.47 -4.34 -1.96
N GLN A 71 -41.93 -3.13 -1.81
CA GLN A 71 -41.17 -2.73 -0.61
C GLN A 71 -42.02 -2.05 0.47
N GLU A 72 -43.12 -1.42 0.09
CA GLU A 72 -43.99 -0.69 1.02
C GLU A 72 -45.42 -1.23 0.90
N TYR A 73 -45.93 -1.86 1.95
CA TYR A 73 -47.29 -2.38 1.97
C TYR A 73 -47.84 -2.49 3.40
N SER A 74 -49.17 -2.42 3.51
CA SER A 74 -49.94 -2.49 4.75
C SER A 74 -51.02 -3.56 4.60
N PRO A 75 -50.71 -4.84 4.90
CA PRO A 75 -51.59 -5.97 4.65
C PRO A 75 -52.97 -5.84 5.29
N GLY A 76 -53.02 -5.48 6.58
CA GLY A 76 -54.27 -5.26 7.31
C GLY A 76 -55.12 -4.09 6.81
N GLN A 77 -54.56 -3.21 5.96
CA GLN A 77 -55.29 -2.12 5.31
C GLN A 77 -55.62 -2.42 3.84
N ALA A 78 -55.28 -3.61 3.34
CA ALA A 78 -55.42 -3.99 1.93
C ALA A 78 -54.73 -3.02 0.97
N ARG A 79 -53.58 -2.46 1.36
CA ARG A 79 -52.88 -1.39 0.64
C ARG A 79 -51.44 -1.71 0.36
N LEU A 80 -50.94 -1.30 -0.81
CA LEU A 80 -49.53 -1.34 -1.15
C LEU A 80 -49.09 -0.12 -1.96
N VAL A 81 -47.80 0.20 -1.87
CA VAL A 81 -47.14 1.25 -2.62
C VAL A 81 -45.95 0.65 -3.36
N TYR A 82 -46.03 0.64 -4.69
CA TYR A 82 -44.97 0.12 -5.55
C TYR A 82 -44.26 1.26 -6.26
N THR A 83 -42.96 1.40 -6.03
CA THR A 83 -42.13 2.39 -6.73
C THR A 83 -41.57 1.75 -7.99
N LEU A 84 -41.88 2.33 -9.14
CA LEU A 84 -41.40 1.82 -10.43
C LEU A 84 -39.88 1.98 -10.54
N SER A 85 -39.21 0.94 -11.02
CA SER A 85 -37.78 0.91 -11.27
C SER A 85 -37.49 0.68 -12.76
N GLU A 86 -36.22 0.72 -13.15
CA GLU A 86 -35.79 0.67 -14.57
C GLU A 86 -36.40 -0.49 -15.38
N PRO A 87 -36.47 -1.74 -14.87
CA PRO A 87 -37.12 -2.84 -15.58
C PRO A 87 -38.62 -2.61 -15.86
N ASP A 88 -39.34 -1.83 -15.05
CA ASP A 88 -40.79 -1.67 -15.20
C ASP A 88 -41.15 -0.71 -16.34
N TRP A 89 -40.24 0.16 -16.76
CA TRP A 89 -40.45 1.11 -17.84
C TRP A 89 -39.56 0.84 -19.06
N GLN A 90 -38.96 -0.35 -19.15
CA GLN A 90 -38.06 -0.69 -20.25
C GLN A 90 -38.80 -0.94 -21.58
N TRP A 91 -40.07 -1.39 -21.53
CA TRP A 91 -40.88 -1.64 -22.74
C TRP A 91 -41.76 -0.44 -23.06
N GLY A 92 -41.38 0.33 -24.09
CA GLY A 92 -42.19 1.43 -24.59
C GLY A 92 -43.56 0.94 -25.12
N GLY A 93 -44.63 1.68 -24.84
CA GLY A 93 -45.98 1.32 -25.24
C GLY A 93 -46.84 0.80 -24.09
N GLU A 94 -47.89 0.05 -24.42
CA GLU A 94 -48.80 -0.53 -23.44
C GLU A 94 -48.17 -1.76 -22.78
N ASN A 95 -48.22 -1.81 -21.45
CA ASN A 95 -47.71 -2.89 -20.63
C ASN A 95 -48.85 -3.51 -19.82
N ILE A 96 -48.82 -4.83 -19.66
CA ILE A 96 -49.77 -5.63 -18.88
C ILE A 96 -49.05 -6.12 -17.63
N ALA A 97 -49.66 -5.89 -16.47
CA ALA A 97 -49.11 -6.28 -15.18
C ALA A 97 -50.19 -6.67 -14.16
N HIS A 98 -49.80 -7.38 -13.10
CA HIS A 98 -50.62 -7.66 -11.93
C HIS A 98 -49.75 -7.71 -10.66
N PHE A 99 -50.41 -7.76 -9.50
CA PHE A 99 -49.75 -8.04 -8.23
C PHE A 99 -50.06 -9.47 -7.78
N SER A 100 -49.01 -10.23 -7.49
CA SER A 100 -49.05 -11.60 -6.96
C SER A 100 -48.75 -11.57 -5.46
N PHE A 101 -49.54 -12.26 -4.63
CA PHE A 101 -49.38 -12.31 -3.17
C PHE A 101 -48.93 -13.71 -2.77
N ARG A 102 -47.72 -13.81 -2.21
CA ARG A 102 -47.04 -15.09 -2.01
C ARG A 102 -46.64 -15.32 -0.56
N SER A 103 -46.60 -16.59 -0.15
CA SER A 103 -45.97 -17.02 1.11
C SER A 103 -44.59 -17.60 0.86
N LEU A 104 -43.65 -17.40 1.79
CA LEU A 104 -42.33 -18.03 1.76
C LEU A 104 -42.40 -19.41 2.41
N ASN A 105 -42.01 -20.44 1.67
CA ASN A 105 -41.91 -21.81 2.15
C ASN A 105 -40.63 -22.02 2.96
N GLY A 106 -40.58 -23.06 3.78
CA GLY A 106 -39.41 -23.38 4.62
C GLY A 106 -38.14 -23.73 3.84
N ASP A 107 -38.26 -24.03 2.54
CA ASP A 107 -37.15 -24.30 1.62
C ASP A 107 -36.65 -23.05 0.88
N GLY A 108 -37.22 -21.87 1.18
CA GLY A 108 -36.88 -20.61 0.52
C GLY A 108 -37.62 -20.34 -0.79
N THR A 109 -38.56 -21.22 -1.20
CA THR A 109 -39.38 -20.99 -2.40
C THR A 109 -40.63 -20.15 -2.10
N TRP A 110 -41.11 -19.38 -3.08
CA TRP A 110 -42.34 -18.60 -2.96
C TRP A 110 -43.53 -19.36 -3.57
N SER A 111 -44.64 -19.46 -2.84
CA SER A 111 -45.90 -20.00 -3.36
C SER A 111 -46.96 -18.92 -3.47
N GLU A 112 -47.46 -18.70 -4.67
CA GLU A 112 -48.58 -17.79 -4.93
C GLU A 112 -49.85 -18.28 -4.24
N GLN A 113 -50.50 -17.38 -3.49
CA GLN A 113 -51.76 -17.63 -2.82
C GLN A 113 -52.93 -17.03 -3.61
N PHE A 114 -52.76 -15.83 -4.14
CA PHE A 114 -53.69 -15.19 -5.07
C PHE A 114 -52.99 -14.03 -5.82
N SER A 115 -53.64 -13.51 -6.85
CA SER A 115 -53.20 -12.34 -7.62
C SER A 115 -54.36 -11.39 -7.92
N THR A 116 -54.05 -10.13 -8.22
CA THR A 116 -55.03 -9.22 -8.84
C THR A 116 -55.25 -9.62 -10.29
N GLN A 117 -56.40 -9.25 -10.86
CA GLN A 117 -56.57 -9.27 -12.31
C GLN A 117 -55.56 -8.32 -12.98
N ASP A 118 -55.20 -8.62 -14.22
CA ASP A 118 -54.27 -7.81 -15.00
C ASP A 118 -54.80 -6.37 -15.16
N PHE A 119 -53.89 -5.41 -15.11
CA PHE A 119 -54.12 -4.00 -15.43
C PHE A 119 -53.10 -3.51 -16.45
N THR A 120 -53.44 -2.41 -17.13
CA THR A 120 -52.58 -1.81 -18.15
C THR A 120 -52.00 -0.48 -17.70
N TYR A 121 -50.74 -0.24 -18.07
CA TYR A 121 -50.10 1.08 -17.97
C TYR A 121 -49.29 1.35 -19.22
N ARG A 122 -49.10 2.63 -19.56
CA ARG A 122 -48.41 3.02 -20.79
C ARG A 122 -47.08 3.69 -20.50
N VAL A 123 -46.01 3.14 -21.05
CA VAL A 123 -44.68 3.74 -21.03
C VAL A 123 -44.53 4.67 -22.24
N ILE A 124 -44.20 5.93 -22.00
CA ILE A 124 -43.89 6.93 -23.01
C ILE A 124 -42.37 7.16 -23.08
N SER A 125 -41.85 7.33 -24.29
CA SER A 125 -40.41 7.52 -24.52
C SER A 125 -39.85 8.74 -23.79
N GLY A 126 -38.69 8.56 -23.18
CA GLY A 126 -37.84 9.61 -22.63
C GLY A 126 -36.66 9.92 -23.55
N ILE A 127 -35.87 10.94 -23.20
CA ILE A 127 -34.63 11.29 -23.93
C ILE A 127 -33.44 10.41 -23.55
N SER A 128 -33.54 9.64 -22.47
CA SER A 128 -32.49 8.71 -22.02
C SER A 128 -32.63 7.35 -22.71
N ARG A 129 -31.51 6.84 -23.24
CA ARG A 129 -31.41 5.45 -23.73
C ARG A 129 -31.10 4.55 -22.54
N SER A 130 -32.11 3.93 -21.94
CA SER A 130 -31.86 2.81 -21.01
C SER A 130 -31.46 1.57 -21.80
N GLN A 131 -30.51 0.79 -21.27
CA GLN A 131 -30.18 -0.52 -21.86
C GLN A 131 -31.37 -1.46 -21.59
N LEU A 132 -31.87 -2.13 -22.63
CA LEU A 132 -32.90 -3.16 -22.46
C LEU A 132 -32.25 -4.35 -21.75
N ARG A 133 -32.86 -4.82 -20.65
CA ARG A 133 -32.38 -6.02 -19.96
C ARG A 133 -33.05 -7.25 -20.57
N ASP A 134 -32.27 -8.29 -20.85
CA ASP A 134 -32.79 -9.55 -21.42
C ASP A 134 -33.79 -10.26 -20.48
N SER A 135 -33.81 -9.92 -19.19
CA SER A 135 -34.83 -10.33 -18.20
C SER A 135 -34.80 -9.39 -17.00
N GLY A 136 -35.97 -9.11 -16.41
CA GLY A 136 -36.12 -8.27 -15.21
C GLY A 136 -36.15 -9.07 -13.90
N TYR A 137 -35.78 -10.36 -13.92
CA TYR A 137 -35.78 -11.21 -12.74
C TYR A 137 -34.71 -10.75 -11.74
N VAL A 138 -35.15 -10.21 -10.60
CA VAL A 138 -34.26 -9.90 -9.47
C VAL A 138 -34.07 -11.19 -8.67
N TRP A 139 -32.88 -11.79 -8.76
CA TRP A 139 -32.50 -12.91 -7.88
C TRP A 139 -32.66 -12.49 -6.41
N THR A 140 -33.46 -13.22 -5.65
CA THR A 140 -33.53 -13.04 -4.21
C THR A 140 -32.25 -13.59 -3.55
N PHE A 141 -31.87 -13.08 -2.38
CA PHE A 141 -30.75 -13.65 -1.62
C PHE A 141 -30.97 -15.14 -1.33
N GLU A 142 -32.23 -15.56 -1.17
CA GLU A 142 -32.61 -16.97 -0.98
C GLU A 142 -32.27 -17.84 -2.20
N ASP A 143 -32.43 -17.35 -3.43
CA ASP A 143 -32.03 -18.09 -4.64
C ASP A 143 -30.52 -18.20 -4.82
N LEU A 144 -29.79 -17.14 -4.48
CA LEU A 144 -28.33 -17.18 -4.48
C LEU A 144 -27.82 -18.18 -3.44
N LEU A 145 -28.42 -18.18 -2.25
CA LEU A 145 -28.10 -19.13 -1.19
C LEU A 145 -28.40 -20.59 -1.60
N ARG A 146 -29.52 -20.82 -2.29
CA ARG A 146 -29.86 -22.16 -2.82
C ARG A 146 -28.84 -22.62 -3.87
N LYS A 147 -28.53 -21.78 -4.86
CA LYS A 147 -27.51 -22.10 -5.88
C LYS A 147 -26.13 -22.35 -5.26
N PHE A 148 -25.80 -21.61 -4.21
CA PHE A 148 -24.55 -21.82 -3.47
C PHE A 148 -24.55 -23.17 -2.74
N LYS A 149 -25.65 -23.55 -2.08
CA LYS A 149 -25.80 -24.86 -1.43
C LYS A 149 -25.74 -26.01 -2.44
N ASP A 150 -26.47 -25.90 -3.55
CA ASP A 150 -26.45 -26.91 -4.61
C ASP A 150 -25.03 -27.10 -5.18
N TYR A 151 -24.27 -26.00 -5.35
CA TYR A 151 -22.87 -26.06 -5.76
C TYR A 151 -21.96 -26.71 -4.72
N MET A 152 -22.14 -26.44 -3.43
CA MET A 152 -21.37 -27.09 -2.36
C MET A 152 -21.65 -28.59 -2.30
N ASP A 153 -22.92 -28.98 -2.39
CA ASP A 153 -23.33 -30.39 -2.31
C ASP A 153 -22.84 -31.19 -3.52
N GLN A 154 -22.98 -30.62 -4.73
CA GLN A 154 -22.42 -31.22 -5.94
C GLN A 154 -20.89 -31.26 -5.91
N GLY A 155 -20.25 -30.16 -5.50
CA GLY A 155 -18.80 -30.05 -5.44
C GLY A 155 -18.17 -31.05 -4.46
N LYS A 156 -18.86 -31.38 -3.35
CA LYS A 156 -18.44 -32.43 -2.44
C LYS A 156 -18.44 -33.81 -3.11
N ASN A 157 -19.54 -34.15 -3.80
CA ASN A 157 -19.65 -35.44 -4.50
C ASN A 157 -18.62 -35.56 -5.63
N ASP A 158 -18.42 -34.49 -6.41
CA ASP A 158 -17.44 -34.46 -7.50
C ASP A 158 -16.01 -34.62 -6.97
N TRP A 159 -15.70 -34.00 -5.83
CA TRP A 159 -14.40 -34.14 -5.17
C TRP A 159 -14.16 -35.57 -4.64
N GLU A 160 -15.16 -36.16 -3.97
CA GLU A 160 -15.09 -37.53 -3.48
C GLU A 160 -14.94 -38.53 -4.64
N GLN A 161 -15.68 -38.34 -5.73
CA GLN A 161 -15.57 -39.16 -6.93
C GLN A 161 -14.20 -39.00 -7.60
N TRP A 162 -13.69 -37.77 -7.73
CA TRP A 162 -12.35 -37.54 -8.28
C TRP A 162 -11.26 -38.21 -7.42
N LEU A 163 -11.38 -38.16 -6.10
CA LEU A 163 -10.48 -38.85 -5.18
C LEU A 163 -10.51 -40.37 -5.39
N GLU A 164 -11.70 -40.95 -5.54
CA GLU A 164 -11.87 -42.39 -5.78
C GLU A 164 -11.32 -42.81 -7.14
N ASP A 165 -11.66 -42.06 -8.19
CA ASP A 165 -11.20 -42.31 -9.56
C ASP A 165 -9.67 -42.26 -9.69
N ASN A 166 -9.01 -41.47 -8.84
CA ASN A 166 -7.57 -41.32 -8.80
C ASN A 166 -6.90 -42.08 -7.63
N ARG A 167 -7.66 -42.84 -6.83
CA ARG A 167 -7.19 -43.50 -5.61
C ARG A 167 -5.95 -44.35 -5.86
N GLU A 168 -5.99 -45.20 -6.89
CA GLU A 168 -4.87 -46.10 -7.20
C GLU A 168 -3.59 -45.33 -7.56
N ILE A 169 -3.71 -44.20 -8.26
CA ILE A 169 -2.57 -43.34 -8.60
C ILE A 169 -2.04 -42.66 -7.33
N LEU A 170 -2.93 -42.14 -6.49
CA LEU A 170 -2.59 -41.45 -5.24
C LEU A 170 -1.96 -42.40 -4.20
N GLU A 171 -2.42 -43.64 -4.11
CA GLU A 171 -1.85 -44.65 -3.22
C GLU A 171 -0.48 -45.15 -3.71
N ASN A 172 -0.27 -45.19 -5.03
CA ASN A 172 0.99 -45.64 -5.64
C ASN A 172 1.98 -44.51 -5.93
N ILE A 173 1.65 -43.25 -5.64
CA ILE A 173 2.54 -42.10 -5.89
C ILE A 173 3.81 -42.15 -5.05
N ASP A 174 3.71 -42.74 -3.85
CA ASP A 174 4.84 -42.91 -2.94
C ASP A 174 4.80 -44.27 -2.22
N PRO A 175 5.15 -45.36 -2.94
CA PRO A 175 5.11 -46.70 -2.38
C PRO A 175 6.03 -46.81 -1.16
N GLY A 176 5.45 -47.13 0.00
CA GLY A 176 6.18 -47.27 1.26
C GLY A 176 6.57 -45.94 1.92
N GLY A 177 6.10 -44.79 1.42
CA GLY A 177 6.37 -43.49 2.02
C GLY A 177 7.81 -43.01 1.86
N THR A 178 8.52 -43.48 0.84
CA THR A 178 9.95 -43.17 0.68
C THR A 178 10.16 -41.70 0.32
N ILE A 179 9.36 -41.16 -0.60
CA ILE A 179 9.43 -39.76 -1.05
C ILE A 179 8.98 -38.84 0.09
N ILE A 180 7.89 -39.14 0.79
CA ILE A 180 7.42 -38.31 1.91
C ILE A 180 8.43 -38.34 3.07
N ASN A 181 9.09 -39.47 3.33
CA ASN A 181 10.16 -39.55 4.32
C ASN A 181 11.40 -38.76 3.89
N ILE A 182 11.84 -38.87 2.63
CA ILE A 182 12.94 -38.05 2.09
C ILE A 182 12.59 -36.55 2.21
N LEU A 183 11.36 -36.16 1.88
CA LEU A 183 10.92 -34.77 1.98
C LEU A 183 10.84 -34.30 3.44
N ASN A 184 10.37 -35.14 4.37
CA ASN A 184 10.34 -34.81 5.79
C ASN A 184 11.74 -34.75 6.41
N GLU A 185 12.63 -35.69 6.08
CA GLU A 185 14.04 -35.65 6.47
C GLU A 185 14.75 -34.43 5.86
N ALA A 186 14.46 -34.11 4.59
CA ALA A 186 14.95 -32.93 3.92
C ALA A 186 14.24 -31.64 4.36
N LYS A 187 13.16 -31.70 5.14
CA LYS A 187 12.54 -30.54 5.78
C LYS A 187 13.14 -30.33 7.18
N GLY A 188 13.45 -31.41 7.90
CA GLY A 188 13.92 -31.34 9.29
C GLY A 188 12.86 -30.74 10.20
N ASP A 189 13.30 -29.97 11.21
CA ASP A 189 12.42 -29.35 12.22
C ASP A 189 11.70 -28.06 11.77
N TYR A 190 11.77 -27.71 10.48
CA TYR A 190 11.18 -26.49 9.94
C TYR A 190 9.68 -26.65 9.70
N ASP A 191 8.92 -25.57 9.53
CA ASP A 191 7.49 -25.63 9.19
C ASP A 191 7.26 -26.03 7.72
N SER A 192 8.19 -25.70 6.83
CA SER A 192 8.19 -26.13 5.42
C SER A 192 9.60 -26.33 4.84
N LEU A 193 9.67 -27.04 3.70
CA LEU A 193 10.91 -27.14 2.91
C LEU A 193 11.37 -25.76 2.41
N ALA A 194 10.43 -24.85 2.10
CA ALA A 194 10.75 -23.49 1.68
C ALA A 194 11.44 -22.71 2.82
N ASP A 195 10.95 -22.83 4.06
CA ASP A 195 11.57 -22.20 5.23
C ASP A 195 12.99 -22.75 5.48
N ARG A 196 13.17 -24.07 5.32
CA ARG A 196 14.50 -24.68 5.41
C ARG A 196 15.42 -24.20 4.29
N LEU A 197 14.93 -24.11 3.05
CA LEU A 197 15.70 -23.63 1.90
C LEU A 197 16.10 -22.16 2.08
N GLU A 198 15.18 -21.32 2.56
CA GLU A 198 15.45 -19.92 2.90
C GLU A 198 16.49 -19.84 4.02
N ASP A 199 16.33 -20.61 5.10
CA ASP A 199 17.28 -20.63 6.21
C ASP A 199 18.65 -21.22 5.79
N MET A 200 18.71 -22.24 4.95
CA MET A 200 19.96 -22.77 4.40
C MET A 200 20.66 -21.78 3.47
N GLN A 201 19.89 -21.05 2.65
CA GLN A 201 20.40 -19.96 1.82
C GLN A 201 20.95 -18.83 2.70
N ASN A 202 20.25 -18.50 3.79
CA ASN A 202 20.68 -17.52 4.78
C ASN A 202 21.91 -17.99 5.60
N LYS A 203 22.01 -19.29 5.94
CA LYS A 203 23.13 -19.91 6.69
C LYS A 203 24.39 -20.15 5.87
N LYS A 204 24.30 -20.20 4.53
CA LYS A 204 25.47 -20.38 3.64
C LYS A 204 26.39 -19.16 3.58
N LEU A 205 25.97 -18.04 4.17
CA LEU A 205 26.84 -16.90 4.38
C LEU A 205 27.25 -16.90 5.85
N PRO A 206 28.55 -16.97 6.18
CA PRO A 206 29.03 -16.80 7.53
C PRO A 206 28.88 -15.32 7.89
N VAL A 207 27.66 -14.87 8.09
CA VAL A 207 27.35 -13.58 8.68
C VAL A 207 27.10 -13.89 10.16
N PRO A 208 28.05 -13.62 11.07
CA PRO A 208 27.95 -14.08 12.44
C PRO A 208 26.71 -13.45 13.08
N SER A 209 25.71 -14.29 13.32
CA SER A 209 24.41 -13.92 13.88
C SER A 209 24.49 -13.53 15.36
N SER A 210 25.67 -13.65 15.98
CA SER A 210 25.85 -13.24 17.37
C SER A 210 26.18 -11.75 17.47
N ILE A 211 25.34 -11.03 18.22
CA ILE A 211 25.66 -9.74 18.86
C ILE A 211 27.02 -9.74 19.59
N ARG A 212 27.59 -10.91 19.93
CA ARG A 212 28.90 -11.02 20.59
C ARG A 212 30.09 -10.52 19.76
N GLN A 213 30.02 -10.51 18.43
CA GLN A 213 31.07 -9.87 17.63
C GLN A 213 31.07 -8.33 17.73
N ILE A 214 30.02 -7.75 18.31
CA ILE A 214 29.79 -6.31 18.42
C ILE A 214 30.45 -5.75 19.70
N THR A 215 30.87 -6.62 20.63
CA THR A 215 31.33 -6.22 21.98
C THR A 215 32.79 -6.52 22.31
N ASP A 216 33.48 -7.33 21.51
CA ASP A 216 34.81 -7.86 21.89
C ASP A 216 35.99 -7.10 21.25
N GLY A 217 35.72 -6.05 20.48
CA GLY A 217 36.76 -5.20 19.91
C GLY A 217 37.18 -4.06 20.84
N GLU A 218 38.42 -4.09 21.34
CA GLU A 218 39.07 -2.95 22.03
C GLU A 218 39.44 -1.85 21.02
N TYR A 219 38.45 -1.22 20.39
CA TYR A 219 38.71 -0.06 19.54
C TYR A 219 38.76 1.22 20.41
N PRO A 220 39.45 2.30 19.96
CA PRO A 220 39.42 3.59 20.65
C PRO A 220 38.06 4.25 20.54
N VAL A 221 37.53 4.82 21.64
CA VAL A 221 36.29 5.63 21.63
C VAL A 221 36.60 7.01 21.02
N PRO A 222 35.72 7.58 20.18
CA PRO A 222 35.92 8.93 19.66
C PRO A 222 36.18 9.93 20.78
N SER A 223 37.15 10.82 20.56
CA SER A 223 37.68 11.71 21.60
C SER A 223 36.62 12.61 22.25
N ASN A 224 35.56 12.97 21.51
CA ASN A 224 34.50 13.86 21.98
C ASN A 224 33.17 13.15 22.33
N PHE A 225 33.12 11.82 22.35
CA PHE A 225 31.88 11.06 22.54
C PHE A 225 31.17 11.39 23.87
N ASP A 226 31.88 11.29 24.99
CA ASP A 226 31.33 11.57 26.33
C ASP A 226 30.94 13.05 26.48
N GLU A 227 31.69 13.96 25.84
CA GLU A 227 31.36 15.38 25.82
C GLU A 227 30.01 15.62 25.14
N VAL A 228 29.78 15.01 23.97
CA VAL A 228 28.51 15.14 23.24
C VAL A 228 27.36 14.57 24.06
N ILE A 229 27.49 13.36 24.62
CA ILE A 229 26.44 12.73 25.43
C ILE A 229 26.08 13.58 26.65
N SER A 230 27.09 14.05 27.39
CA SER A 230 26.87 14.84 28.62
C SER A 230 26.16 16.18 28.39
N LYS A 231 26.13 16.67 27.14
CA LYS A 231 25.51 17.93 26.74
C LYS A 231 24.15 17.77 26.08
N ILE A 232 23.63 16.54 25.95
CA ILE A 232 22.28 16.30 25.40
C ILE A 232 21.26 16.87 26.37
N ASN A 233 20.39 17.75 25.86
CA ASN A 233 19.30 18.35 26.62
C ASN A 233 18.02 17.54 26.40
N ASP A 234 17.62 16.75 27.39
CA ASP A 234 16.43 15.89 27.39
C ASP A 234 15.10 16.65 27.22
N LYS A 235 15.10 17.97 27.45
CA LYS A 235 13.91 18.82 27.22
C LYS A 235 13.65 19.06 25.74
N LEU A 236 14.70 19.04 24.91
CA LEU A 236 14.57 19.18 23.45
C LEU A 236 14.17 17.85 22.81
N PHE A 237 13.97 17.84 21.50
CA PHE A 237 13.80 16.60 20.74
C PHE A 237 15.14 16.20 20.13
N ASN A 238 15.62 15.00 20.45
CA ASN A 238 16.95 14.53 20.17
C ASN A 238 16.90 13.30 19.25
N ILE A 239 17.75 13.30 18.22
CA ILE A 239 17.83 12.23 17.22
C ILE A 239 19.27 11.73 17.16
N ALA A 240 19.46 10.43 17.30
CA ALA A 240 20.74 9.82 16.94
C ALA A 240 20.75 9.54 15.43
N PHE A 241 21.70 10.10 14.69
CA PHE A 241 21.80 10.00 13.24
C PHE A 241 23.15 9.45 12.80
N ILE A 242 23.13 8.47 11.90
CA ILE A 242 24.30 7.90 11.23
C ILE A 242 23.92 7.55 9.80
N THR A 243 24.85 7.63 8.84
CA THR A 243 24.58 7.37 7.42
C THR A 243 25.80 6.75 6.75
N ASP A 244 25.58 6.07 5.63
CA ASP A 244 26.63 5.49 4.78
C ASP A 244 27.53 4.57 5.61
N THR A 245 26.90 3.64 6.33
CA THR A 245 27.62 2.70 7.19
C THR A 245 28.30 1.61 6.38
N HIS A 246 27.76 1.19 5.24
CA HIS A 246 28.39 0.18 4.38
C HIS A 246 28.96 -1.02 5.19
N VAL A 247 28.23 -1.52 6.20
CA VAL A 247 28.85 -2.29 7.31
C VAL A 247 29.49 -3.61 6.91
N ASP A 248 29.19 -4.13 5.74
CA ASP A 248 29.82 -5.33 5.21
C ASP A 248 29.90 -5.20 3.68
N GLY A 249 31.11 -4.87 3.19
CA GLY A 249 31.45 -4.74 1.78
C GLY A 249 32.06 -6.03 1.26
N MET A 250 31.37 -6.69 0.33
CA MET A 250 31.82 -7.94 -0.31
C MET A 250 32.97 -7.68 -1.30
N GLY A 251 34.22 -7.74 -0.83
CA GLY A 251 35.39 -7.92 -1.68
C GLY A 251 36.62 -7.14 -1.22
N LYS A 252 37.81 -7.58 -1.63
CA LYS A 252 39.04 -6.81 -1.39
C LYS A 252 39.13 -5.52 -2.21
N ASP A 253 38.25 -5.40 -3.21
CA ASP A 253 38.30 -4.39 -4.27
C ASP A 253 36.99 -3.59 -4.44
N SER A 254 36.05 -3.61 -3.48
CA SER A 254 34.99 -2.60 -3.50
C SER A 254 35.62 -1.24 -3.26
N ALA A 255 35.15 -0.18 -3.91
CA ALA A 255 35.72 1.17 -3.77
C ALA A 255 35.81 1.64 -2.30
N PHE A 256 35.03 1.02 -1.41
CA PHE A 256 34.96 1.28 0.03
C PHE A 256 35.51 0.17 0.91
N ALA A 257 35.87 -1.00 0.36
CA ALA A 257 36.66 -2.00 1.04
C ALA A 257 38.13 -1.60 1.00
N THR A 258 38.74 -1.45 2.17
CA THR A 258 40.07 -2.02 2.30
C THR A 258 39.81 -3.50 2.54
N GLY A 259 40.32 -4.39 1.69
CA GLY A 259 40.14 -5.83 1.80
C GLY A 259 40.73 -6.50 3.05
N ASP A 260 40.65 -5.84 4.20
CA ASP A 260 41.13 -6.26 5.50
C ASP A 260 39.93 -6.60 6.41
N SER A 261 39.90 -7.82 6.91
CA SER A 261 38.92 -8.28 7.90
C SER A 261 38.83 -7.37 9.14
N THR A 262 39.89 -6.63 9.48
CA THR A 262 39.91 -5.76 10.66
C THR A 262 39.00 -4.53 10.52
N THR A 263 38.76 -4.02 9.31
CA THR A 263 37.91 -2.84 9.10
C THR A 263 36.43 -3.19 9.21
N ASN A 264 35.98 -4.33 8.68
CA ASN A 264 34.58 -4.76 8.80
C ASN A 264 34.18 -5.00 10.27
N SER A 265 35.02 -5.68 11.06
CA SER A 265 34.77 -5.85 12.51
C SER A 265 34.71 -4.52 13.25
N ARG A 266 35.52 -3.54 12.85
CA ARG A 266 35.50 -2.18 13.41
C ARG A 266 34.20 -1.44 13.08
N ARG A 267 33.65 -1.58 11.85
CA ARG A 267 32.36 -0.97 11.45
C ARG A 267 31.21 -1.40 12.36
N TRP A 268 31.07 -2.71 12.59
CA TRP A 268 30.05 -3.26 13.50
C TRP A 268 30.27 -2.83 14.96
N SER A 269 31.53 -2.73 15.41
CA SER A 269 31.86 -2.23 16.75
C SER A 269 31.50 -0.76 16.92
N THR A 270 31.68 0.08 15.89
CA THR A 270 31.22 1.48 15.93
C THR A 270 29.70 1.57 16.06
N LEU A 271 28.94 0.73 15.36
CA LEU A 271 27.49 0.70 15.53
C LEU A 271 27.08 0.39 16.98
N ALA A 272 27.85 -0.43 17.69
CA ALA A 272 27.69 -0.68 19.13
C ALA A 272 27.82 0.58 19.99
N ARG A 273 28.67 1.53 19.56
CA ARG A 273 28.90 2.79 20.28
C ARG A 273 27.88 3.83 19.92
N PHE A 274 27.50 3.91 18.65
CA PHE A 274 26.36 4.71 18.22
C PHE A 274 25.12 4.35 19.04
N LYS A 275 24.91 3.06 19.31
CA LYS A 275 23.88 2.57 20.26
C LYS A 275 23.97 3.20 21.65
N GLU A 276 25.14 3.46 22.21
CA GLU A 276 25.23 4.09 23.53
C GLU A 276 24.66 5.51 23.52
N MET A 277 24.77 6.24 22.40
CA MET A 277 24.11 7.54 22.22
C MET A 277 22.58 7.41 22.09
N THR A 278 22.07 6.36 21.43
CA THR A 278 20.62 6.23 21.17
C THR A 278 19.79 6.17 22.46
N LYS A 279 20.40 5.76 23.58
CA LYS A 279 19.81 5.76 24.92
C LYS A 279 19.41 7.16 25.43
N TYR A 280 20.06 8.21 24.91
CA TYR A 280 19.86 9.60 25.32
C TYR A 280 19.05 10.42 24.30
N CYS A 281 18.72 9.83 23.16
CA CYS A 281 17.89 10.45 22.12
C CYS A 281 16.43 10.00 22.25
N ASP A 282 15.51 10.65 21.54
CA ASP A 282 14.11 10.23 21.43
C ASP A 282 13.94 9.20 20.30
N VAL A 283 14.64 9.36 19.18
CA VAL A 283 14.57 8.47 18.01
C VAL A 283 15.95 8.20 17.40
N THR A 284 16.09 7.07 16.71
CA THR A 284 17.30 6.73 15.95
C THR A 284 16.99 6.75 14.46
N VAL A 285 17.85 7.40 13.67
CA VAL A 285 17.74 7.47 12.22
C VAL A 285 19.02 6.93 11.59
N TYR A 286 18.86 5.91 10.73
CA TYR A 286 19.90 5.43 9.84
C TYR A 286 19.64 6.00 8.44
N GLY A 287 20.55 6.83 7.94
CA GLY A 287 20.38 7.69 6.77
C GLY A 287 20.54 7.01 5.41
N GLY A 288 20.62 5.68 5.34
CA GLY A 288 20.81 4.94 4.09
C GLY A 288 22.26 4.52 3.84
N ASP A 289 22.45 3.74 2.79
CA ASP A 289 23.68 3.00 2.49
C ASP A 289 24.18 2.24 3.73
N ASN A 290 23.23 1.51 4.30
CA ASN A 290 23.42 0.80 5.54
C ASN A 290 24.37 -0.39 5.31
N CYS A 291 24.20 -1.08 4.18
CA CYS A 291 25.03 -2.21 3.76
C CYS A 291 25.53 -2.02 2.32
N ASP A 292 26.77 -2.46 2.07
CA ASP A 292 27.29 -2.62 0.71
C ASP A 292 26.79 -3.96 0.16
N CYS A 293 25.54 -3.99 -0.29
CA CYS A 293 24.97 -5.18 -0.90
C CYS A 293 25.68 -5.52 -2.22
N ASN A 294 25.61 -6.78 -2.63
CA ASN A 294 26.32 -7.22 -3.83
C ASN A 294 25.64 -6.65 -5.09
N SER A 295 26.17 -5.58 -5.63
CA SER A 295 25.89 -5.15 -7.01
C SER A 295 26.63 -6.07 -7.97
N GLY A 296 25.90 -6.93 -8.66
CA GLY A 296 26.46 -7.85 -9.65
C GLY A 296 27.33 -7.09 -10.66
N ARG A 297 28.65 -7.14 -10.48
CA ARG A 297 29.60 -6.50 -11.38
C ARG A 297 29.87 -7.44 -12.56
N THR A 298 29.74 -6.99 -13.79
CA THR A 298 30.26 -7.69 -14.98
C THR A 298 31.24 -6.85 -15.80
N GLY A 299 31.63 -5.65 -15.33
CA GLY A 299 32.29 -4.67 -16.20
C GLY A 299 33.80 -4.46 -16.07
N GLU A 300 34.40 -4.55 -14.87
CA GLU A 300 35.80 -4.11 -14.69
C GLU A 300 36.72 -5.09 -13.94
N PHE A 301 36.18 -6.04 -13.17
CA PHE A 301 37.00 -6.92 -12.30
C PHE A 301 36.85 -8.42 -12.62
N ASN A 302 36.18 -8.79 -13.72
CA ASN A 302 35.98 -10.20 -14.12
C ASN A 302 35.43 -11.13 -13.02
N ILE A 303 34.68 -10.59 -12.05
CA ILE A 303 33.99 -11.39 -11.04
C ILE A 303 32.58 -11.58 -11.58
N GLY A 304 32.27 -12.71 -12.21
CA GLY A 304 30.94 -12.97 -12.79
C GLY A 304 29.81 -12.74 -11.77
N VAL A 305 28.57 -12.61 -12.28
CA VAL A 305 27.34 -12.61 -11.45
C VAL A 305 27.45 -13.77 -10.49
N ARG A 306 27.61 -13.47 -9.20
CA ARG A 306 27.64 -14.49 -8.16
C ARG A 306 26.19 -14.95 -8.02
N ASP A 307 25.92 -16.24 -8.24
CA ASP A 307 24.60 -16.89 -8.10
C ASP A 307 23.90 -16.71 -6.73
N PHE A 308 24.50 -15.92 -5.84
CA PHE A 308 24.08 -15.64 -4.47
C PHE A 308 23.94 -14.13 -4.16
N GLY A 309 23.98 -13.24 -5.16
CA GLY A 309 23.90 -11.78 -4.96
C GLY A 309 22.69 -11.36 -4.13
N ARG A 310 21.49 -11.73 -4.56
CA ARG A 310 20.25 -11.48 -3.81
C ARG A 310 20.25 -12.11 -2.44
N THR A 311 20.64 -13.38 -2.33
CA THR A 311 20.69 -14.09 -1.03
C THR A 311 21.60 -13.37 -0.04
N HIS A 312 22.73 -12.85 -0.51
CA HIS A 312 23.61 -12.06 0.33
C HIS A 312 23.01 -10.73 0.75
N SER A 313 22.50 -9.94 -0.20
CA SER A 313 21.82 -8.68 0.07
C SER A 313 20.65 -8.89 1.05
N MET A 314 19.90 -9.98 0.92
CA MET A 314 18.82 -10.32 1.85
C MET A 314 19.35 -10.60 3.27
N ALA A 315 20.37 -11.46 3.39
CA ALA A 315 20.92 -11.87 4.69
C ALA A 315 21.56 -10.68 5.45
N ILE A 316 22.34 -9.86 4.74
CA ILE A 316 23.03 -8.71 5.33
C ILE A 316 22.03 -7.61 5.75
N GLN A 317 21.01 -7.33 4.94
CA GLN A 317 19.99 -6.34 5.30
C GLN A 317 19.11 -6.79 6.45
N LYS A 318 18.70 -8.07 6.48
CA LYS A 318 18.01 -8.64 7.64
C LYS A 318 18.87 -8.52 8.91
N ARG A 319 20.18 -8.78 8.84
CA ARG A 319 21.07 -8.60 9.99
C ARG A 319 21.13 -7.15 10.44
N PHE A 320 21.29 -6.20 9.51
CA PHE A 320 21.33 -4.79 9.83
C PHE A 320 20.02 -4.31 10.45
N ALA A 321 18.87 -4.63 9.85
CA ALA A 321 17.57 -4.25 10.38
C ALA A 321 17.30 -4.86 11.76
N ASN A 322 17.65 -6.12 11.97
CA ASN A 322 17.58 -6.75 13.29
C ASN A 322 18.49 -6.05 14.31
N PHE A 323 19.71 -5.66 13.91
CA PHE A 323 20.59 -4.89 14.78
C PHE A 323 20.00 -3.52 15.12
N ALA A 324 19.49 -2.79 14.12
CA ALA A 324 18.91 -1.47 14.27
C ALA A 324 17.69 -1.50 15.21
N GLY A 325 16.81 -2.50 15.06
CA GLY A 325 15.59 -2.66 15.86
C GLY A 325 15.75 -3.36 17.22
N ALA A 326 16.88 -4.02 17.49
CA ALA A 326 17.04 -4.84 18.70
C ALA A 326 17.02 -4.07 20.04
N TRP A 327 17.13 -2.74 20.03
CA TRP A 327 17.46 -1.97 21.22
C TRP A 327 16.56 -0.79 21.52
N LYS A 328 15.82 -0.30 20.52
CA LYS A 328 14.90 0.82 20.65
C LYS A 328 13.74 0.62 19.69
N GLU A 329 12.54 0.94 20.14
CA GLU A 329 11.33 0.83 19.31
C GLU A 329 11.29 1.95 18.25
N ASP A 330 11.74 3.15 18.64
CA ASP A 330 11.78 4.31 17.75
C ASP A 330 13.03 4.38 16.88
N VAL A 331 12.98 3.59 15.81
CA VAL A 331 14.01 3.50 14.77
C VAL A 331 13.40 3.79 13.40
N ILE A 332 14.10 4.60 12.62
CA ILE A 332 13.82 4.92 11.22
C ILE A 332 15.04 4.50 10.41
N VAL A 333 14.86 3.60 9.45
CA VAL A 333 15.90 3.18 8.52
C VAL A 333 15.54 3.69 7.13
N CYS A 334 16.33 4.61 6.60
CA CYS A 334 16.26 5.09 5.23
C CYS A 334 16.93 4.06 4.31
N ARG A 335 16.38 3.87 3.12
CA ARG A 335 17.01 3.11 2.04
C ARG A 335 18.00 4.01 1.31
N GLY A 336 19.23 3.53 1.15
CA GLY A 336 20.19 4.11 0.21
C GLY A 336 20.35 3.29 -1.06
N ASN A 337 21.07 3.84 -2.02
CA ASN A 337 21.26 3.27 -3.34
C ASN A 337 22.09 1.96 -3.29
N HIS A 338 22.96 1.77 -2.30
CA HIS A 338 23.69 0.51 -2.11
C HIS A 338 22.81 -0.60 -1.52
N ASP A 339 21.69 -0.27 -0.87
CA ASP A 339 20.99 -1.22 0.00
C ASP A 339 20.27 -2.34 -0.75
N THR A 340 19.87 -2.12 -2.00
CA THR A 340 19.18 -3.13 -2.82
C THR A 340 20.13 -4.06 -3.56
N GLY A 341 21.42 -3.69 -3.63
CA GLY A 341 22.39 -4.29 -4.52
C GLY A 341 22.16 -3.96 -6.00
N LYS A 342 21.35 -2.95 -6.32
CA LYS A 342 21.18 -2.45 -7.71
C LYS A 342 22.30 -1.48 -8.13
N ILE A 343 23.11 -0.95 -7.19
CA ILE A 343 24.15 0.08 -7.42
C ILE A 343 25.46 -0.24 -6.68
N PRO A 344 26.62 0.33 -7.11
CA PRO A 344 26.81 1.33 -8.18
C PRO A 344 27.10 0.76 -9.58
N TYR A 345 27.14 -0.56 -9.73
CA TYR A 345 27.66 -1.22 -10.93
C TYR A 345 26.56 -1.78 -11.86
N ALA A 346 25.52 -0.99 -12.12
CA ALA A 346 24.38 -1.36 -12.95
C ALA A 346 24.65 -1.35 -14.46
N TRP A 347 25.85 -1.77 -14.88
CA TRP A 347 26.28 -1.74 -16.29
C TRP A 347 25.61 -2.83 -17.15
N MET A 348 24.90 -3.78 -16.54
CA MET A 348 24.06 -4.80 -17.17
C MET A 348 22.77 -4.97 -16.36
N GLY A 349 21.67 -5.35 -17.01
CA GLY A 349 20.36 -5.36 -16.36
C GLY A 349 20.27 -6.32 -15.17
N HIS A 350 19.72 -5.80 -14.08
CA HIS A 350 19.44 -6.52 -12.84
C HIS A 350 18.13 -7.27 -12.92
N THR A 351 18.01 -8.40 -12.24
CA THR A 351 16.80 -9.23 -12.22
C THR A 351 16.33 -9.47 -10.78
N PRO A 352 15.09 -9.93 -10.58
CA PRO A 352 14.60 -10.34 -9.27
C PRO A 352 15.42 -11.44 -8.58
N GLU A 353 16.25 -12.20 -9.32
CA GLU A 353 17.13 -13.24 -8.76
C GLU A 353 18.47 -12.68 -8.27
N THR A 354 18.86 -11.49 -8.72
CA THR A 354 20.20 -10.92 -8.47
C THR A 354 20.20 -9.78 -7.46
N CYS A 355 19.09 -9.04 -7.31
CA CYS A 355 18.97 -7.87 -6.43
C CYS A 355 17.69 -7.93 -5.58
N LEU A 356 17.62 -7.09 -4.54
CA LEU A 356 16.41 -6.89 -3.75
C LEU A 356 15.43 -5.95 -4.48
N ASN A 357 14.14 -6.19 -4.27
CA ASN A 357 13.06 -5.38 -4.83
C ASN A 357 12.44 -4.48 -3.74
N SER A 358 11.53 -3.58 -4.12
CA SER A 358 10.91 -2.65 -3.16
C SER A 358 10.04 -3.37 -2.13
N THR A 359 9.41 -4.50 -2.49
CA THR A 359 8.65 -5.34 -1.54
C THR A 359 9.56 -5.95 -0.47
N ASP A 360 10.75 -6.41 -0.83
CA ASP A 360 11.73 -6.94 0.11
C ASP A 360 12.15 -5.86 1.10
N MET A 361 12.54 -4.68 0.59
CA MET A 361 12.98 -3.56 1.42
C MET A 361 11.87 -3.06 2.34
N HIS A 362 10.63 -2.98 1.85
CA HIS A 362 9.48 -2.61 2.66
C HIS A 362 9.27 -3.58 3.83
N LYS A 363 9.48 -4.89 3.62
CA LYS A 363 9.39 -5.87 4.71
C LYS A 363 10.55 -5.74 5.70
N ILE A 364 11.77 -5.57 5.21
CA ILE A 364 12.98 -5.55 6.07
C ILE A 364 13.05 -4.26 6.90
N TYR A 365 12.71 -3.10 6.32
CA TYR A 365 12.83 -1.78 6.96
C TYR A 365 11.51 -1.25 7.55
N ASN A 366 10.46 -2.08 7.59
CA ASN A 366 9.12 -1.69 8.03
C ASN A 366 8.61 -0.44 7.28
N GLY A 367 8.45 -0.61 5.97
CA GLY A 367 8.28 0.46 4.97
C GLY A 367 9.62 1.01 4.47
N THR A 368 9.58 1.78 3.39
CA THR A 368 10.77 2.51 2.88
C THR A 368 10.61 4.03 2.88
N TYR A 369 9.37 4.52 2.92
CA TYR A 369 9.00 5.92 3.19
C TYR A 369 7.92 6.00 4.28
N GLY A 370 7.47 7.21 4.62
CA GLY A 370 6.31 7.45 5.47
C GLY A 370 6.58 8.31 6.71
N GLY A 371 5.50 8.82 7.30
CA GLY A 371 5.53 9.74 8.44
C GLY A 371 5.40 9.07 9.82
N ARG A 372 6.13 9.57 10.81
CA ARG A 372 5.99 9.22 12.24
C ARG A 372 5.81 10.47 13.09
N LEU A 373 4.88 10.41 14.03
CA LEU A 373 4.54 11.51 14.93
C LEU A 373 5.10 11.26 16.34
N PHE A 374 5.78 12.26 16.88
CA PHE A 374 6.25 12.31 18.25
C PHE A 374 5.43 13.35 19.01
N GLN A 375 4.27 12.91 19.50
CA GLN A 375 3.20 13.79 19.95
C GLN A 375 3.62 14.68 21.12
N ASP A 376 4.28 14.11 22.13
CA ASP A 376 4.71 14.81 23.34
C ASP A 376 5.67 15.98 23.09
N LYS A 377 6.35 15.95 21.94
CA LYS A 377 7.34 16.95 21.53
C LYS A 377 6.85 17.79 20.36
N GLY A 378 5.71 17.44 19.76
CA GLY A 378 5.15 18.05 18.55
C GLY A 378 6.17 18.06 17.41
N ILE A 379 6.84 16.93 17.19
CA ILE A 379 7.76 16.72 16.07
C ILE A 379 7.21 15.63 15.18
N ALA A 380 7.32 15.84 13.87
CA ALA A 380 7.01 14.85 12.85
C ALA A 380 8.31 14.53 12.11
N ILE A 381 8.59 13.25 11.87
CA ILE A 381 9.66 12.85 10.95
C ILE A 381 9.02 12.16 9.77
N TYR A 382 9.37 12.57 8.56
CA TYR A 382 8.99 11.87 7.35
C TYR A 382 10.23 11.27 6.69
N ARG A 383 10.22 9.94 6.51
CA ARG A 383 11.25 9.21 5.78
C ARG A 383 10.94 9.29 4.30
N ILE A 384 11.88 9.82 3.53
CA ILE A 384 11.86 9.87 2.07
C ILE A 384 12.74 8.74 1.55
N ASP A 385 12.16 7.93 0.68
CA ASP A 385 12.85 6.93 -0.10
C ASP A 385 13.27 7.54 -1.43
N THR A 386 14.55 7.88 -1.53
CA THR A 386 15.13 8.48 -2.75
C THR A 386 15.57 7.42 -3.76
N ASP A 387 15.36 6.13 -3.48
CA ASP A 387 15.62 4.99 -4.36
C ASP A 387 14.32 4.26 -4.73
N ASP A 388 13.21 4.99 -4.80
CA ASP A 388 11.84 4.50 -5.02
C ASP A 388 11.54 4.21 -6.51
N TYR A 389 12.30 3.26 -7.04
CA TYR A 389 12.16 2.76 -8.41
C TYR A 389 11.11 1.64 -8.50
N SER A 390 10.50 1.56 -9.69
CA SER A 390 9.58 0.50 -10.04
C SER A 390 10.27 -0.86 -10.10
N ASP A 391 9.55 -1.90 -9.71
CA ASP A 391 9.98 -3.30 -9.86
C ASP A 391 9.52 -3.90 -11.20
N GLU A 392 9.00 -3.10 -12.14
CA GLU A 392 8.59 -3.56 -13.46
C GLU A 392 9.79 -4.10 -14.26
N LEU A 393 9.55 -5.19 -15.00
CA LEU A 393 10.55 -5.88 -15.79
C LEU A 393 10.40 -5.61 -17.29
N ASP A 394 11.52 -5.60 -18.00
CA ASP A 394 11.59 -5.56 -19.46
C ASP A 394 11.30 -6.96 -20.06
N SER A 395 11.36 -7.06 -21.39
CA SER A 395 11.14 -8.34 -22.09
C SER A 395 12.18 -9.42 -21.80
N ASN A 396 13.32 -9.04 -21.22
CA ASN A 396 14.42 -9.95 -20.85
C ASN A 396 14.36 -10.34 -19.36
N GLY A 397 13.33 -9.92 -18.62
CA GLY A 397 13.19 -10.16 -17.18
C GLY A 397 14.08 -9.27 -16.32
N GLN A 398 14.61 -8.17 -16.87
CA GLN A 398 15.45 -7.21 -16.16
C GLN A 398 14.62 -6.04 -15.64
N TYR A 399 14.95 -5.49 -14.48
CA TYR A 399 14.33 -4.26 -13.99
C TYR A 399 14.48 -3.15 -15.03
N LYS A 400 13.36 -2.54 -15.40
CA LYS A 400 13.35 -1.35 -16.27
C LYS A 400 13.93 -0.14 -15.57
N GLU A 401 13.79 -0.09 -14.26
CA GLU A 401 14.22 1.01 -13.42
C GLU A 401 15.13 0.55 -12.29
N PHE A 402 16.23 1.28 -12.13
CA PHE A 402 17.18 1.11 -11.04
C PHE A 402 18.04 2.37 -10.98
N SER A 403 18.57 2.68 -9.79
CA SER A 403 19.62 3.68 -9.66
C SER A 403 20.88 3.19 -10.40
N GLY A 404 21.62 4.05 -11.12
CA GLY A 404 22.90 3.64 -11.71
C GLY A 404 23.49 4.55 -12.79
N HIS A 405 24.82 4.66 -12.83
CA HIS A 405 25.55 5.38 -13.88
C HIS A 405 25.82 4.49 -15.10
N THR A 406 24.77 4.16 -15.86
CA THR A 406 24.98 4.06 -17.32
C THR A 406 25.22 5.47 -17.83
N LYS A 407 25.89 5.65 -18.96
CA LYS A 407 26.01 6.97 -19.61
C LYS A 407 24.58 7.53 -19.75
N ASP A 408 24.27 8.60 -19.00
CA ASP A 408 22.93 9.21 -18.87
C ASP A 408 21.92 8.55 -17.89
N GLY A 409 22.37 7.68 -16.97
CA GLY A 409 21.57 7.07 -15.91
C GLY A 409 21.55 7.88 -14.60
N GLU A 410 20.50 7.71 -13.81
CA GLU A 410 20.07 8.64 -12.76
C GLU A 410 20.33 8.09 -11.36
N VAL A 411 20.47 8.98 -10.38
CA VAL A 411 21.00 8.64 -9.04
C VAL A 411 19.87 8.30 -8.07
N GLY A 412 18.66 8.85 -8.24
CA GLY A 412 17.51 8.46 -7.42
C GLY A 412 16.16 8.74 -8.08
N LYS A 413 15.09 8.24 -7.46
CA LYS A 413 13.70 8.50 -7.86
C LYS A 413 12.79 8.56 -6.63
N ILE A 414 11.78 9.43 -6.69
CA ILE A 414 10.65 9.45 -5.77
C ILE A 414 9.39 9.01 -6.55
N GLY A 415 8.73 7.93 -6.10
CA GLY A 415 7.56 7.37 -6.77
C GLY A 415 6.26 8.16 -6.53
N ALA A 416 5.28 7.96 -7.41
CA ALA A 416 3.98 8.63 -7.33
C ALA A 416 3.22 8.31 -6.03
N GLU A 417 3.26 7.05 -5.61
CA GLU A 417 2.61 6.58 -4.37
C GLU A 417 3.22 7.25 -3.14
N GLN A 418 4.54 7.38 -3.09
CA GLN A 418 5.24 8.10 -2.03
C GLN A 418 4.90 9.60 -2.01
N LEU A 419 4.82 10.25 -3.17
CA LEU A 419 4.43 11.67 -3.26
C LEU A 419 3.00 11.88 -2.76
N LYS A 420 2.09 10.97 -3.12
CA LYS A 420 0.72 10.98 -2.62
C LYS A 420 0.65 10.79 -1.11
N ASP A 421 1.38 9.81 -0.57
CA ASP A 421 1.47 9.58 0.88
C ASP A 421 1.98 10.83 1.60
N PHE A 422 3.07 11.44 1.09
CA PHE A 422 3.65 12.64 1.68
C PHE A 422 2.69 13.83 1.66
N GLY A 423 2.04 14.09 0.53
CA GLY A 423 1.05 15.17 0.43
C GLY A 423 -0.14 14.97 1.39
N THR A 424 -0.62 13.74 1.48
CA THR A 424 -1.71 13.33 2.39
C THR A 424 -1.30 13.49 3.85
N PHE A 425 -0.08 13.08 4.18
CA PHE A 425 0.51 13.25 5.50
C PHE A 425 0.53 14.73 5.91
N LEU A 426 1.06 15.60 5.05
CA LEU A 426 1.13 17.04 5.32
C LEU A 426 -0.25 17.72 5.41
N MET A 427 -1.22 17.29 4.60
CA MET A 427 -2.61 17.80 4.68
C MET A 427 -3.23 17.47 6.04
N ASN A 428 -3.03 16.23 6.51
CA ASN A 428 -3.63 15.74 7.73
C ASN A 428 -2.88 16.20 8.99
N LEU A 429 -1.60 16.58 8.87
CA LEU A 429 -0.78 17.00 9.99
C LEU A 429 -1.31 18.27 10.70
N ASP A 430 -1.32 18.24 12.03
CA ASP A 430 -1.60 19.43 12.84
C ASP A 430 -0.45 20.44 12.75
N ARG A 431 -0.76 21.74 12.65
CA ARG A 431 0.25 22.79 12.41
C ARG A 431 1.12 23.12 13.63
N SER A 432 0.85 22.53 14.79
CA SER A 432 1.76 22.57 15.93
C SER A 432 3.02 21.72 15.73
N TYR A 433 3.02 20.79 14.75
CA TYR A 433 4.17 19.94 14.45
C TYR A 433 5.21 20.67 13.60
N HIS A 434 6.48 20.48 13.94
CA HIS A 434 7.59 20.80 13.04
C HIS A 434 8.06 19.52 12.37
N VAL A 435 8.20 19.54 11.04
CA VAL A 435 8.50 18.36 10.23
C VAL A 435 10.00 18.29 9.90
N LEU A 436 10.68 17.22 10.29
CA LEU A 436 12.00 16.88 9.78
C LEU A 436 11.85 15.88 8.64
N LEU A 437 12.52 16.12 7.52
CA LEU A 437 12.62 15.16 6.44
C LEU A 437 13.95 14.42 6.57
N VAL A 438 13.94 13.10 6.43
CA VAL A 438 15.14 12.27 6.44
C VAL A 438 15.15 11.36 5.23
N GLY A 439 16.31 11.08 4.66
CA GLY A 439 16.46 10.21 3.50
C GLY A 439 17.94 9.96 3.24
N HIS A 440 18.27 9.55 2.02
CA HIS A 440 19.64 9.20 1.68
C HIS A 440 20.29 10.13 0.66
N ILE A 441 19.70 10.25 -0.53
CA ILE A 441 20.31 10.97 -1.65
C ILE A 441 19.90 12.46 -1.60
N PRO A 442 20.84 13.41 -1.74
CA PRO A 442 20.52 14.82 -1.87
C PRO A 442 19.50 15.09 -2.98
N LEU A 443 18.52 15.94 -2.69
CA LEU A 443 17.45 16.32 -3.61
C LEU A 443 17.94 17.40 -4.59
N ASP A 444 18.95 17.06 -5.38
CA ASP A 444 19.51 17.97 -6.38
C ASP A 444 18.61 18.01 -7.62
N GLU A 445 18.19 19.22 -8.02
CA GLU A 445 17.46 19.49 -9.26
C GLU A 445 18.44 19.45 -10.46
N SER A 446 18.99 18.29 -10.75
CA SER A 446 19.90 18.06 -11.89
C SER A 446 19.40 16.92 -12.78
N ALA A 447 19.84 16.92 -14.05
CA ALA A 447 19.52 15.87 -15.03
C ALA A 447 20.26 14.53 -14.77
N THR A 448 20.98 14.44 -13.65
CA THR A 448 21.64 13.22 -13.17
C THR A 448 21.38 13.06 -11.66
N GLY A 449 20.27 13.63 -11.17
CA GLY A 449 19.95 13.82 -9.76
C GLY A 449 18.89 12.82 -9.29
N VAL A 450 18.02 13.28 -8.39
CA VAL A 450 16.83 12.52 -7.98
C VAL A 450 15.65 12.95 -8.86
N TRP A 451 15.03 12.00 -9.56
CA TRP A 451 13.81 12.24 -10.32
C TRP A 451 12.65 12.68 -9.41
N ASN A 452 11.74 13.46 -10.00
CA ASN A 452 10.48 13.88 -9.39
C ASN A 452 10.63 14.82 -8.17
N THR A 453 11.81 15.39 -7.96
CA THR A 453 12.06 16.39 -6.90
C THR A 453 11.18 17.63 -7.03
N THR A 454 10.88 18.10 -8.24
CA THR A 454 9.94 19.22 -8.46
C THR A 454 8.56 18.99 -7.83
N ALA A 455 8.03 17.77 -7.90
CA ALA A 455 6.75 17.43 -7.29
C ALA A 455 6.84 17.44 -5.76
N LEU A 456 7.92 16.86 -5.20
CA LEU A 456 8.19 16.93 -3.76
C LEU A 456 8.31 18.38 -3.28
N ARG A 457 9.04 19.23 -4.01
CA ARG A 457 9.20 20.65 -3.72
C ARG A 457 7.86 21.38 -3.73
N THR A 458 7.00 21.06 -4.69
CA THR A 458 5.66 21.65 -4.79
C THR A 458 4.82 21.37 -3.53
N LEU A 459 4.88 20.15 -2.99
CA LEU A 459 4.23 19.81 -1.73
C LEU A 459 4.85 20.56 -0.53
N ILE A 460 6.18 20.60 -0.44
CA ILE A 460 6.93 21.30 0.62
C ILE A 460 6.59 22.79 0.63
N ASP A 461 6.69 23.45 -0.52
CA ASP A 461 6.45 24.88 -0.66
C ASP A 461 4.97 25.22 -0.42
N GLY A 462 4.04 24.41 -0.94
CA GLY A 462 2.61 24.54 -0.67
C GLY A 462 2.28 24.45 0.82
N PHE A 463 2.84 23.46 1.52
CA PHE A 463 2.64 23.29 2.96
C PHE A 463 3.22 24.45 3.77
N ARG A 464 4.45 24.89 3.45
CA ARG A 464 5.10 26.02 4.12
C ARG A 464 4.39 27.35 3.90
N GLN A 465 3.74 27.52 2.76
CA GLN A 465 2.97 28.73 2.44
C GLN A 465 1.52 28.63 2.91
N GLY A 466 1.01 27.44 3.20
CA GLY A 466 -0.39 27.20 3.51
C GLY A 466 -1.30 27.47 2.32
N VAL A 467 -0.91 27.00 1.13
CA VAL A 467 -1.67 27.19 -0.12
C VAL A 467 -1.94 25.85 -0.79
N SER A 468 -3.01 25.77 -1.57
CA SER A 468 -3.30 24.57 -2.34
C SER A 468 -2.31 24.40 -3.49
N VAL A 469 -1.90 23.16 -3.73
CA VAL A 469 -1.02 22.79 -4.84
C VAL A 469 -1.56 21.56 -5.55
N THR A 470 -1.17 21.38 -6.82
CA THR A 470 -1.57 20.23 -7.62
C THR A 470 -0.33 19.44 -8.02
N ILE A 471 -0.41 18.12 -7.90
CA ILE A 471 0.59 17.20 -8.45
C ILE A 471 -0.02 16.49 -9.64
N ASP A 472 0.68 16.55 -10.78
CA ASP A 472 0.36 15.80 -11.99
C ASP A 472 1.20 14.53 -12.01
N TYR A 473 0.61 13.40 -11.60
CA TYR A 473 1.32 12.12 -11.54
C TYR A 473 1.67 11.57 -12.93
N ASP A 474 0.91 11.95 -13.97
CA ASP A 474 1.16 11.50 -15.33
C ASP A 474 2.37 12.23 -15.95
N SER A 475 2.82 13.33 -15.33
CA SER A 475 4.01 14.09 -15.73
C SER A 475 5.31 13.59 -15.07
N LEU A 476 5.22 12.65 -14.12
CA LEU A 476 6.38 12.14 -13.39
C LEU A 476 7.30 11.33 -14.30
N SER A 477 8.60 11.43 -14.05
CA SER A 477 9.61 10.64 -14.75
C SER A 477 9.68 9.21 -14.24
N GLY A 478 9.92 8.29 -15.17
CA GLY A 478 10.03 6.86 -14.93
C GLY A 478 8.79 6.05 -15.32
N GLU A 479 8.75 4.78 -14.91
CA GLU A 479 7.59 3.91 -15.11
C GLU A 479 6.37 4.49 -14.36
N PRO A 480 5.20 4.58 -15.03
CA PRO A 480 3.99 5.13 -14.42
C PRO A 480 3.48 4.22 -13.31
N SER A 481 2.96 4.81 -12.23
CA SER A 481 2.25 4.02 -11.21
C SER A 481 0.98 3.45 -11.82
N LYS A 482 0.67 2.20 -11.46
CA LYS A 482 -0.59 1.53 -11.85
C LYS A 482 -1.77 1.95 -10.98
N ILE A 483 -1.52 2.64 -9.87
CA ILE A 483 -2.49 2.94 -8.81
C ILE A 483 -2.74 4.46 -8.69
N VAL A 484 -1.69 5.26 -8.90
CA VAL A 484 -1.74 6.72 -8.72
C VAL A 484 -1.47 7.41 -10.06
N THR A 485 -2.52 7.99 -10.64
CA THR A 485 -2.52 8.64 -11.96
C THR A 485 -3.30 9.95 -11.96
N GLY A 486 -3.11 10.75 -13.00
CA GLY A 486 -3.80 12.03 -13.19
C GLY A 486 -3.34 13.14 -12.24
N ASN A 487 -4.22 14.12 -12.04
CA ASN A 487 -3.97 15.29 -11.20
C ASN A 487 -4.62 15.13 -9.81
N GLU A 488 -3.88 15.44 -8.74
CA GLU A 488 -4.40 15.48 -7.38
C GLU A 488 -4.07 16.81 -6.70
N VAL A 489 -5.09 17.41 -6.07
CA VAL A 489 -4.98 18.70 -5.38
C VAL A 489 -4.80 18.46 -3.88
N PHE A 490 -3.73 19.01 -3.32
CA PHE A 490 -3.46 19.03 -1.89
C PHE A 490 -3.74 20.44 -1.34
N ASP A 491 -4.84 20.58 -0.59
CA ASP A 491 -5.27 21.86 -0.01
C ASP A 491 -4.73 22.06 1.40
N PHE A 492 -3.63 22.81 1.50
CA PHE A 492 -3.03 23.18 2.79
C PHE A 492 -3.62 24.46 3.40
N SER A 493 -4.46 25.19 2.67
CA SER A 493 -4.97 26.51 3.06
C SER A 493 -5.94 26.46 4.24
N THR A 494 -6.62 25.33 4.40
CA THR A 494 -7.58 25.08 5.49
C THR A 494 -6.96 25.14 6.89
N LYS A 495 -5.66 24.87 7.02
CA LYS A 495 -4.92 24.89 8.29
C LYS A 495 -3.84 25.98 8.36
N GLY A 496 -3.57 26.67 7.24
CA GLY A 496 -2.52 27.66 7.14
C GLY A 496 -1.09 27.09 7.04
N PRO A 497 -0.07 27.95 7.11
CA PRO A 497 1.35 27.60 6.95
C PRO A 497 1.84 26.54 7.94
N GLY A 498 2.56 25.55 7.43
CA GLY A 498 3.29 24.56 8.22
C GLY A 498 4.79 24.83 8.31
N ILE A 499 5.49 24.06 9.16
CA ILE A 499 6.92 24.22 9.40
C ILE A 499 7.66 22.95 8.99
N ILE A 500 8.63 23.09 8.08
CA ILE A 500 9.58 22.04 7.71
C ILE A 500 10.98 22.52 8.13
N ILE A 501 11.65 21.70 8.94
CA ILE A 501 12.92 21.98 9.60
C ILE A 501 14.07 21.96 8.59
N ALA A 502 14.30 20.79 7.99
CA ALA A 502 15.37 20.51 7.06
C ALA A 502 15.13 19.15 6.39
N TYR A 503 15.92 18.86 5.36
CA TYR A 503 16.17 17.51 4.89
C TYR A 503 17.54 17.06 5.36
N VAL A 504 17.63 15.96 6.10
CA VAL A 504 18.90 15.40 6.60
C VAL A 504 19.19 14.09 5.88
N CYS A 505 20.37 13.98 5.27
CA CYS A 505 20.72 12.84 4.42
C CYS A 505 22.24 12.55 4.38
N GLY A 506 22.66 11.62 3.52
CA GLY A 506 24.04 11.15 3.37
C GLY A 506 24.49 11.16 1.91
N HIS A 507 24.93 9.99 1.41
CA HIS A 507 25.27 9.68 0.01
C HIS A 507 26.58 10.30 -0.52
N GLU A 508 26.86 11.57 -0.20
CA GLU A 508 28.08 12.22 -0.67
C GLU A 508 29.32 11.85 0.14
N HIS A 509 29.16 11.18 1.27
CA HIS A 509 30.25 10.77 2.17
C HIS A 509 31.05 11.92 2.82
N TRP A 510 30.74 13.19 2.57
CA TRP A 510 31.31 14.35 3.27
C TRP A 510 30.24 15.29 3.81
N GLU A 511 30.60 16.10 4.81
CA GLU A 511 29.69 17.09 5.35
C GLU A 511 29.52 18.27 4.40
N THR A 512 28.28 18.54 4.01
CA THR A 512 27.94 19.75 3.25
C THR A 512 26.53 20.21 3.57
N VAL A 513 26.17 21.39 3.06
CA VAL A 513 24.84 21.97 3.17
C VAL A 513 24.46 22.53 1.81
N LYS A 514 23.32 22.08 1.30
CA LYS A 514 22.74 22.53 0.03
C LYS A 514 21.37 23.16 0.26
N ASN A 515 20.83 23.80 -0.76
CA ASN A 515 19.47 24.33 -0.73
C ASN A 515 18.59 23.54 -1.68
N PHE A 516 17.38 23.24 -1.24
CA PHE A 516 16.29 22.72 -2.07
C PHE A 516 15.14 23.72 -2.01
N GLY A 517 15.14 24.66 -2.95
CA GLY A 517 14.37 25.89 -2.81
C GLY A 517 14.73 26.63 -1.52
N ALA A 518 13.73 26.86 -0.66
CA ALA A 518 13.93 27.50 0.66
C ALA A 518 14.25 26.51 1.79
N LEU A 519 14.29 25.20 1.51
CA LEU A 519 14.63 24.16 2.49
C LEU A 519 16.15 23.92 2.51
N LYS A 520 16.72 23.71 3.71
CA LYS A 520 18.12 23.30 3.84
C LYS A 520 18.23 21.78 3.73
N MET A 521 19.15 21.32 2.89
CA MET A 521 19.62 19.93 2.86
C MET A 521 20.93 19.86 3.64
N ILE A 522 20.98 19.05 4.70
CA ILE A 522 22.11 18.94 5.61
C ILE A 522 22.66 17.52 5.48
N LEU A 523 23.86 17.41 4.92
CA LEU A 523 24.48 16.12 4.63
C LEU A 523 25.44 15.74 5.75
N GLY A 524 25.34 14.50 6.22
CA GLY A 524 26.32 13.85 7.07
C GLY A 524 27.48 13.26 6.27
N THR A 525 28.64 13.13 6.89
CA THR A 525 29.77 12.37 6.29
C THR A 525 29.54 10.87 6.46
N CYS A 526 30.26 10.08 5.65
CA CYS A 526 30.25 8.64 5.77
C CYS A 526 30.68 8.20 7.17
N ALA A 527 29.97 7.22 7.73
CA ALA A 527 30.22 6.73 9.07
C ALA A 527 31.65 6.22 9.27
N PHE A 528 32.35 5.83 8.20
CA PHE A 528 33.71 5.28 8.26
C PHE A 528 34.67 5.97 7.29
N THR A 529 35.92 6.15 7.70
CA THR A 529 36.99 6.65 6.84
C THR A 529 38.10 5.63 6.67
N LYS A 530 38.83 5.73 5.55
CA LYS A 530 40.11 5.02 5.34
C LYS A 530 41.30 5.81 5.89
N ASP A 531 41.13 7.08 6.24
CA ASP A 531 42.19 7.92 6.77
C ASP A 531 42.49 7.55 8.23
N THR A 532 43.72 7.11 8.48
CA THR A 532 44.18 6.67 9.80
C THR A 532 44.67 7.83 10.67
N ASN A 533 44.70 9.07 10.17
CA ASN A 533 45.16 10.26 10.91
C ASN A 533 44.04 10.98 11.65
N VAL A 534 42.79 10.56 11.45
CA VAL A 534 41.60 11.14 12.07
C VAL A 534 40.80 10.05 12.79
N ASP A 535 39.81 10.44 13.59
CA ASP A 535 38.89 9.48 14.20
C ASP A 535 38.25 8.62 13.10
N PHE A 536 38.15 7.31 13.33
CA PHE A 536 37.68 6.39 12.29
C PHE A 536 36.19 6.60 11.97
N GLU A 537 35.43 6.97 12.99
CA GLU A 537 33.97 7.02 12.95
C GLU A 537 33.42 8.45 12.92
N ALA A 538 32.23 8.57 12.32
CA ALA A 538 31.43 9.79 12.36
C ALA A 538 29.95 9.43 12.51
N PHE A 539 29.28 10.11 13.42
CA PHE A 539 27.84 10.06 13.60
C PHE A 539 27.42 11.28 14.42
N TYR A 540 26.12 11.48 14.60
CA TYR A 540 25.60 12.77 15.03
C TYR A 540 24.48 12.62 16.06
N GLN A 541 24.47 13.55 16.99
CA GLN A 541 23.29 13.86 17.79
C GLN A 541 22.63 15.13 17.23
N LEU A 542 21.39 15.03 16.78
CA LEU A 542 20.61 16.17 16.31
C LEU A 542 19.67 16.62 17.41
N SER A 543 19.67 17.91 17.73
CA SER A 543 18.78 18.52 18.70
C SER A 543 17.89 19.54 18.02
N ILE A 544 16.58 19.41 18.19
CA ILE A 544 15.58 20.33 17.66
C ILE A 544 15.02 21.17 18.80
N ASP A 545 15.24 22.48 18.70
CA ASP A 545 14.58 23.49 19.54
C ASP A 545 13.47 24.16 18.73
N LYS A 546 12.21 23.88 19.09
CA LYS A 546 11.03 24.46 18.43
C LYS A 546 10.83 25.94 18.77
N VAL A 547 11.22 26.36 19.96
CA VAL A 547 11.04 27.74 20.44
C VAL A 547 12.07 28.64 19.76
N ALA A 548 13.33 28.21 19.74
CA ALA A 548 14.40 28.93 19.05
C ALA A 548 14.44 28.68 17.54
N ARG A 549 13.59 27.77 17.02
CA ARG A 549 13.58 27.30 15.63
C ARG A 549 14.97 26.97 15.10
N THR A 550 15.66 26.12 15.84
CA THR A 550 17.05 25.75 15.54
C THR A 550 17.22 24.23 15.54
N LEU A 551 17.91 23.73 14.53
CA LEU A 551 18.41 22.36 14.44
C LEU A 551 19.93 22.40 14.67
N ILE A 552 20.39 21.72 15.71
CA ILE A 552 21.81 21.60 16.04
C ILE A 552 22.23 20.16 15.74
N MET A 553 23.26 19.98 14.92
CA MET A 553 23.86 18.69 14.60
C MET A 553 25.21 18.62 15.30
N ASN A 554 25.28 17.92 16.43
CA ASN A 554 26.49 17.70 17.21
C ASN A 554 27.20 16.44 16.71
N GLY A 555 28.27 16.62 15.94
CA GLY A 555 29.05 15.49 15.44
C GLY A 555 29.97 14.86 16.49
N VAL A 556 30.10 13.55 16.39
CA VAL A 556 31.05 12.71 17.14
C VAL A 556 32.15 12.25 16.19
N GLY A 557 33.38 12.14 16.71
CA GLY A 557 34.55 11.75 15.94
C GLY A 557 34.86 12.78 14.87
N ARG A 558 34.78 12.39 13.59
CA ARG A 558 35.03 13.30 12.47
C ARG A 558 33.88 14.26 12.18
N GLY A 559 32.69 14.01 12.72
CA GLY A 559 31.53 14.86 12.47
C GLY A 559 31.72 16.23 13.11
N THR A 560 31.45 17.31 12.38
CA THR A 560 31.51 18.66 12.93
C THR A 560 30.21 19.06 13.63
N LYS A 561 30.32 19.98 14.60
CA LYS A 561 29.15 20.64 15.20
C LYS A 561 28.64 21.74 14.27
N ARG A 562 27.39 21.67 13.86
CA ARG A 562 26.72 22.63 12.97
C ARG A 562 25.36 23.05 13.54
N SER A 563 24.92 24.27 13.23
CA SER A 563 23.66 24.82 13.74
C SER A 563 22.92 25.57 12.63
N PHE A 564 21.61 25.34 12.53
CA PHE A 564 20.78 25.84 11.44
C PHE A 564 19.46 26.39 11.98
N SER A 565 19.13 27.63 11.61
CA SER A 565 17.80 28.20 11.86
C SER A 565 16.84 27.81 10.75
N TYR A 566 15.56 27.61 11.07
CA TYR A 566 14.54 27.20 10.11
C TYR A 566 13.19 27.92 10.22
#